data_AF-E9GMA1-F1
#
_entry.id   AF-E9GMA1-F1
#
_cell.length_a   1.000
_cell.length_b   1.000
_cell.length_c   1.000
_cell.angle_alpha   90.00
_cell.angle_beta   90.00
_cell.angle_gamma   90.00
#
_symmetry.space_group_name_H-M   'P 1'
#
loop_
_entity.id
_entity.type
_entity.pdbx_description
1 polymer ?
#
loop_
_entity_poly.entity_id
_entity_poly.type
_entity_poly.pdbx_seq_one_letter_code
_entity_poly.pdbx_strand_id
1 'polypeptide(L)'
;MSECLRYNLIQSKEAWAETSGRLQRGEFDVVGPPVLMMLGRIQFFDYVGVFEEENSAMAIPALTEESTILSTIKPFEPIVWLMVLISLMSVAICFSASSRLNFDHSDRNTTKSFGIGDYVLYTTAILTNQGSVFWQPNQQSRLSFRLTAGVWCLFALVMVNVYSSTLTAHITARKMSIPPEGSIQVMEKGVLAYLVVADGFGRELILSATTGPLKKMGDTFRHHPENFIPDQETAFQKTASGCCAYSDVNIKVVY
;
A
#
# COMPACT_ATOMS: atom_id res chain seq x y z
N MET A 1 -12.18 39.38 -19.30
CA MET A 1 -11.09 38.51 -18.78
C MET A 1 -11.66 37.11 -18.67
N SER A 2 -11.92 36.61 -19.86
CA SER A 2 -12.97 35.69 -20.30
C SER A 2 -12.31 35.00 -21.50
N GLU A 3 -12.52 33.69 -21.63
CA GLU A 3 -11.97 32.88 -22.74
C GLU A 3 -10.46 32.63 -22.68
N CYS A 4 -9.97 32.06 -21.57
CA CYS A 4 -8.72 31.32 -21.63
C CYS A 4 -9.03 29.92 -22.20
N LEU A 5 -8.96 29.82 -23.53
CA LEU A 5 -8.60 28.63 -24.29
C LEU A 5 -9.36 27.33 -23.96
N ARG A 6 -10.59 27.21 -24.48
CA ARG A 6 -11.12 25.90 -24.89
C ARG A 6 -10.29 25.40 -26.07
N TYR A 7 -9.15 24.78 -25.79
CA TYR A 7 -8.57 23.86 -26.76
C TYR A 7 -9.50 22.64 -26.79
N ASN A 8 -10.45 22.63 -27.72
CA ASN A 8 -11.08 21.39 -28.13
C ASN A 8 -9.95 20.52 -28.66
N LEU A 9 -9.47 19.59 -27.83
CA LEU A 9 -8.53 18.55 -28.26
C LEU A 9 -9.10 17.92 -29.53
N ILE A 10 -8.34 17.90 -30.62
CA ILE A 10 -8.66 17.14 -31.86
C ILE A 10 -8.42 15.64 -31.59
N GLN A 11 -8.77 15.20 -30.38
CA GLN A 11 -8.75 13.81 -29.93
C GLN A 11 -10.11 13.15 -30.20
N SER A 12 -11.22 13.91 -30.19
CA SER A 12 -12.52 13.39 -30.57
C SER A 12 -12.56 13.01 -32.05
N LYS A 13 -13.22 11.91 -32.36
CA LYS A 13 -13.36 11.40 -33.73
C LYS A 13 -14.08 12.42 -34.62
N GLU A 14 -15.07 13.11 -34.06
CA GLU A 14 -15.86 14.13 -34.77
C GLU A 14 -15.03 15.37 -35.09
N ALA A 15 -14.26 15.90 -34.12
CA ALA A 15 -13.41 17.07 -34.35
C ALA A 15 -12.30 16.76 -35.37
N TRP A 16 -11.74 15.54 -35.34
CA TRP A 16 -10.79 15.11 -36.36
C TRP A 16 -11.45 15.00 -37.74
N ALA A 17 -12.64 14.39 -37.84
CA ALA A 17 -13.34 14.25 -39.13
C ALA A 17 -13.66 15.60 -39.76
N GLU A 18 -14.08 16.58 -38.96
CA GLU A 18 -14.30 17.95 -39.42
C GLU A 18 -13.00 18.59 -39.90
N THR A 19 -11.95 18.56 -39.05
CA THR A 19 -10.67 19.24 -39.34
C THR A 19 -9.97 18.64 -40.55
N SER A 20 -9.93 17.31 -40.66
CA SER A 20 -9.35 16.59 -41.80
C SER A 20 -10.12 16.86 -43.09
N GLY A 21 -11.45 16.95 -43.04
CA GLY A 21 -12.26 17.32 -44.19
C GLY A 21 -11.98 18.74 -44.69
N ARG A 22 -11.77 19.70 -43.78
CA ARG A 22 -11.40 21.08 -44.13
C ARG A 22 -10.00 21.17 -44.72
N LEU A 23 -9.06 20.40 -44.16
CA LEU A 23 -7.70 20.28 -44.66
C LEU A 23 -7.65 19.70 -46.08
N GLN A 24 -8.43 18.64 -46.36
CA GLN A 24 -8.54 18.07 -47.72
C GLN A 24 -9.17 19.02 -48.74
N ARG A 25 -10.07 19.90 -48.31
CA ARG A 25 -10.68 20.92 -49.16
C ARG A 25 -9.78 22.13 -49.44
N GLY A 26 -8.58 22.18 -48.85
CA GLY A 26 -7.67 23.31 -48.97
C GLY A 26 -8.17 24.57 -48.27
N GLU A 27 -9.05 24.44 -47.26
CA GLU A 27 -9.46 25.58 -46.43
C GLU A 27 -8.32 26.04 -45.49
N PHE A 28 -7.40 25.12 -45.17
CA PHE A 28 -6.20 25.37 -44.38
C PHE A 28 -5.02 24.62 -44.99
N ASP A 29 -3.80 25.17 -44.88
CA ASP A 29 -2.58 24.52 -45.38
C ASP A 29 -1.90 23.63 -44.32
N VAL A 30 -2.13 23.92 -43.02
CA VAL A 30 -1.50 23.19 -41.91
C VAL A 30 -2.43 23.14 -40.70
N VAL A 31 -2.35 22.07 -39.92
CA VAL A 31 -3.01 21.92 -38.62
C VAL A 31 -1.94 21.90 -37.54
N GLY A 32 -2.03 22.84 -36.59
CA GLY A 32 -1.13 22.90 -35.44
C GLY A 32 -1.44 21.82 -34.39
N PRO A 33 -0.48 21.51 -33.49
CA PRO A 33 -0.71 20.58 -32.39
C PRO A 33 -1.81 21.07 -31.43
N PRO A 34 -2.51 20.17 -30.71
CA PRO A 34 -2.23 18.74 -30.58
C PRO A 34 -2.96 17.87 -31.63
N VAL A 35 -2.19 17.18 -32.48
CA VAL A 35 -2.69 16.16 -33.42
C VAL A 35 -1.87 14.89 -33.22
N LEU A 36 -2.54 13.79 -32.84
CA LEU A 36 -1.87 12.51 -32.66
C LEU A 36 -1.59 11.84 -34.01
N MET A 37 -0.37 11.34 -34.19
CA MET A 37 -0.02 10.50 -35.33
C MET A 37 -0.68 9.14 -35.22
N MET A 38 -1.39 8.71 -36.26
CA MET A 38 -1.99 7.38 -36.35
C MET A 38 -1.66 6.75 -37.70
N LEU A 39 -1.49 5.43 -37.74
CA LEU A 39 -1.25 4.71 -39.00
C LEU A 39 -2.39 4.93 -40.02
N GLY A 40 -3.65 4.99 -39.55
CA GLY A 40 -4.79 5.29 -40.41
C GLY A 40 -4.86 6.73 -40.91
N ARG A 41 -4.21 7.69 -40.24
CA ARG A 41 -4.20 9.11 -40.62
C ARG A 41 -3.01 9.48 -41.51
N ILE A 42 -1.87 8.81 -41.31
CA ILE A 42 -0.64 8.98 -42.14
C ILE A 42 -0.88 8.62 -43.61
N GLN A 43 -1.88 7.77 -43.91
CA GLN A 43 -2.23 7.45 -45.29
C GLN A 43 -2.85 8.64 -46.06
N PHE A 44 -3.40 9.63 -45.36
CA PHE A 44 -4.11 10.76 -45.95
C PHE A 44 -3.36 12.09 -45.79
N PHE A 45 -2.47 12.20 -44.80
CA PHE A 45 -1.79 13.44 -44.46
C PHE A 45 -0.32 13.17 -44.11
N ASP A 46 0.56 14.03 -44.60
CA ASP A 46 1.96 14.05 -44.21
C ASP A 46 2.14 14.84 -42.90
N TYR A 47 2.96 14.30 -42.01
CA TYR A 47 3.30 14.95 -40.74
C TYR A 47 4.73 15.50 -40.79
N VAL A 48 4.89 16.76 -40.38
CA VAL A 48 6.18 17.47 -40.44
C VAL A 48 7.16 17.04 -39.35
N GLY A 49 6.64 16.58 -38.21
CA GLY A 49 7.47 16.12 -37.09
C GLY A 49 6.65 15.87 -35.82
N VAL A 50 7.28 15.24 -34.84
CA VAL A 50 6.74 15.05 -33.49
C VAL A 50 7.25 16.19 -32.61
N PHE A 51 6.33 17.00 -32.07
CA PHE A 51 6.67 18.12 -31.19
C PHE A 51 6.77 17.72 -29.72
N GLU A 52 5.94 16.78 -29.28
CA GLU A 52 5.90 16.27 -27.90
C GLU A 52 5.66 14.75 -27.95
N GLU A 53 6.52 13.98 -27.27
CA GLU A 53 6.33 12.54 -27.11
C GLU A 53 5.41 12.32 -25.90
N GLU A 54 4.13 12.07 -26.16
CA GLU A 54 3.16 11.72 -25.12
C GLU A 54 3.29 10.24 -24.76
N ASN A 55 3.59 9.96 -23.50
CA ASN A 55 3.57 8.60 -22.97
C ASN A 55 2.18 8.29 -22.41
N SER A 56 1.64 7.12 -22.77
CA SER A 56 0.42 6.61 -22.15
C SER A 56 0.67 6.30 -20.68
N ALA A 57 -0.08 6.95 -19.79
CA ALA A 57 -0.03 6.70 -18.36
C ALA A 57 -1.37 6.15 -17.86
N MET A 58 -1.29 5.30 -16.84
CA MET A 58 -2.45 4.69 -16.21
C MET A 58 -2.64 5.31 -14.83
N ALA A 59 -3.77 5.98 -14.63
CA ALA A 59 -4.24 6.40 -13.33
C ALA A 59 -4.88 5.21 -12.62
N ILE A 60 -4.36 4.89 -11.44
CA ILE A 60 -4.93 3.92 -10.52
C ILE A 60 -5.41 4.72 -9.30
N PRO A 61 -6.55 4.36 -8.67
CA PRO A 61 -6.98 4.97 -7.43
C PRO A 61 -5.84 5.00 -6.41
N ALA A 62 -5.74 6.11 -5.69
CA ALA A 62 -4.85 6.17 -4.53
C ALA A 62 -5.26 5.07 -3.55
N LEU A 63 -4.31 4.23 -3.14
CA LEU A 63 -4.61 3.23 -2.12
C LEU A 63 -4.93 3.94 -0.82
N THR A 64 -6.21 3.92 -0.46
CA THR A 64 -6.66 4.28 0.87
C THR A 64 -6.01 3.31 1.84
N GLU A 65 -5.09 3.81 2.67
CA GLU A 65 -4.57 3.04 3.79
C GLU A 65 -5.75 2.72 4.71
N GLU A 66 -6.19 1.47 4.71
CA GLU A 66 -7.14 1.01 5.71
C GLU A 66 -6.48 1.18 7.08
N SER A 67 -6.92 2.20 7.81
CA SER A 67 -6.47 2.51 9.16
C SER A 67 -7.10 1.54 10.14
N THR A 68 -6.77 0.25 10.01
CA THR A 68 -7.20 -0.74 10.99
C THR A 68 -6.39 -0.51 12.25
N ILE A 69 -7.06 -0.18 13.36
CA ILE A 69 -6.48 -0.03 14.71
C ILE A 69 -5.73 -1.32 15.15
N LEU A 70 -6.04 -2.46 14.53
CA LEU A 70 -5.32 -3.74 14.66
C LEU A 70 -3.94 -3.77 13.96
N SER A 71 -3.60 -2.78 13.13
CA SER A 71 -2.27 -2.65 12.50
C SER A 71 -1.15 -2.54 13.54
N THR A 72 -1.46 -2.00 14.72
CA THR A 72 -0.52 -1.89 15.84
C THR A 72 -0.16 -3.24 16.46
N ILE A 73 -1.06 -4.24 16.41
CA ILE A 73 -0.83 -5.60 16.93
C ILE A 73 -0.24 -6.53 15.86
N LYS A 74 -0.45 -6.18 14.58
CA LYS A 74 0.05 -6.90 13.40
C LYS A 74 1.58 -7.11 13.29
N PRO A 75 2.48 -6.31 13.89
CA PRO A 75 3.92 -6.50 13.70
C PRO A 75 4.41 -7.83 14.25
N PHE A 76 3.75 -8.37 15.29
CA PHE A 76 4.06 -9.68 15.82
C PHE A 76 3.05 -10.74 15.36
N GLU A 77 3.59 -11.80 14.78
CA GLU A 77 2.83 -13.01 14.49
C GLU A 77 2.27 -13.60 15.80
N PRO A 78 1.05 -14.16 15.82
CA PRO A 78 0.44 -14.73 17.03
C PRO A 78 1.32 -15.77 17.74
N ILE A 79 2.19 -16.46 17.00
CA ILE A 79 3.16 -17.40 17.58
C ILE A 79 4.16 -16.70 18.51
N VAL A 80 4.59 -15.48 18.20
CA VAL A 80 5.54 -14.72 19.02
C VAL A 80 4.89 -14.31 20.33
N TRP A 81 3.62 -13.88 20.29
CA TRP A 81 2.84 -13.57 21.49
C TRP A 81 2.70 -14.78 22.41
N LEU A 82 2.46 -15.96 21.84
CA LEU A 82 2.40 -17.21 22.58
C LEU A 82 3.76 -17.53 23.22
N MET A 83 4.87 -17.38 22.49
CA MET A 83 6.23 -17.58 23.02
C MET A 83 6.55 -16.60 24.18
N VAL A 84 6.10 -15.35 24.10
CA VAL A 84 6.24 -14.37 25.19
C VAL A 84 5.47 -14.81 26.43
N LEU A 85 4.23 -15.31 26.27
CA LEU A 85 3.43 -15.83 27.40
C LEU A 85 4.08 -17.07 28.04
N ILE A 86 4.60 -18.01 27.24
CA ILE A 86 5.32 -19.17 27.76
C ILE A 86 6.57 -18.75 28.52
N SER A 87 7.34 -17.81 27.97
CA SER A 87 8.56 -17.28 28.59
C SER A 87 8.27 -16.60 29.93
N LEU A 88 7.22 -15.78 30.00
CA LEU A 88 6.72 -15.17 31.25
C LEU A 88 6.41 -16.21 32.33
N MET A 89 5.67 -17.27 31.96
CA MET A 89 5.33 -18.35 32.90
C MET A 89 6.57 -19.12 33.36
N SER A 90 7.51 -19.40 32.44
CA SER A 90 8.77 -20.06 32.77
C SER A 90 9.58 -19.28 33.81
N VAL A 91 9.70 -17.96 33.66
CA VAL A 91 10.49 -17.13 34.57
C VAL A 91 9.79 -16.96 35.93
N ALA A 92 8.46 -16.86 35.94
CA ALA A 92 7.69 -16.87 37.19
C ALA A 92 7.89 -18.18 37.98
N ILE A 93 7.96 -19.32 37.29
CA ILE A 93 8.27 -20.63 37.90
C ILE A 93 9.71 -20.65 38.44
N CYS A 94 10.69 -20.14 37.70
CA CYS A 94 12.08 -20.04 38.16
C CYS A 94 12.21 -19.19 39.43
N PHE A 95 11.49 -18.06 39.51
CA PHE A 95 11.44 -17.24 40.72
C PHE A 95 10.74 -17.95 41.89
N SER A 96 9.65 -18.67 41.63
CA SER A 96 8.96 -19.46 42.65
C SER A 96 9.81 -20.62 43.18
N ALA A 97 10.48 -21.36 42.30
CA ALA A 97 11.38 -22.45 42.67
C ALA A 97 12.57 -21.94 43.48
N SER A 98 13.16 -20.82 43.04
CA SER A 98 14.20 -20.12 43.80
C SER A 98 13.66 -19.71 45.17
N SER A 99 12.44 -19.21 45.27
CA SER A 99 11.82 -18.87 46.55
C SER A 99 11.68 -20.07 47.49
N ARG A 100 11.15 -21.19 46.99
CA ARG A 100 10.90 -22.41 47.78
C ARG A 100 12.19 -23.06 48.28
N LEU A 101 13.20 -23.19 47.42
CA LEU A 101 14.50 -23.75 47.81
C LEU A 101 15.22 -22.89 48.86
N ASN A 102 14.95 -21.58 48.87
CA ASN A 102 15.58 -20.63 49.77
C ASN A 102 14.84 -20.50 51.12
N PHE A 103 13.55 -20.81 51.18
CA PHE A 103 12.72 -20.86 52.38
C PHE A 103 13.09 -22.03 53.31
N ASP A 104 13.61 -23.12 52.77
CA ASP A 104 14.01 -24.30 53.55
C ASP A 104 15.24 -24.04 54.45
N HIS A 105 15.98 -22.96 54.18
CA HIS A 105 17.25 -22.65 54.86
C HIS A 105 17.22 -21.41 55.76
N SER A 106 16.11 -20.68 55.83
CA SER A 106 15.99 -19.44 56.61
C SER A 106 14.79 -19.51 57.55
N ASP A 107 15.04 -19.22 58.83
CA ASP A 107 14.09 -19.30 59.93
C ASP A 107 12.66 -18.80 59.62
N ARG A 108 11.70 -19.57 60.14
CA ARG A 108 10.24 -19.52 59.87
C ARG A 108 9.51 -18.26 60.32
N ASN A 109 10.18 -17.23 60.80
CA ASN A 109 9.50 -16.05 61.35
C ASN A 109 9.73 -14.83 60.45
N THR A 110 8.64 -14.31 59.88
CA THR A 110 8.46 -12.97 59.24
C THR A 110 8.69 -12.79 57.73
N THR A 111 8.34 -13.77 56.90
CA THR A 111 8.19 -13.54 55.45
C THR A 111 6.75 -13.77 55.02
N LYS A 112 6.07 -12.71 54.55
CA LYS A 112 4.77 -12.81 53.85
C LYS A 112 4.87 -13.90 52.77
N SER A 113 3.94 -14.85 52.79
CA SER A 113 3.81 -15.85 51.72
C SER A 113 3.27 -15.17 50.46
N PHE A 114 4.17 -14.82 49.53
CA PHE A 114 3.79 -14.33 48.21
C PHE A 114 3.34 -15.51 47.33
N GLY A 115 2.25 -15.30 46.60
CA GLY A 115 1.69 -16.29 45.67
C GLY A 115 2.42 -16.31 44.34
N ILE A 116 2.13 -17.32 43.50
CA ILE A 116 2.67 -17.37 42.12
C ILE A 116 2.30 -16.11 41.32
N GLY A 117 1.11 -15.54 41.60
CA GLY A 117 0.60 -14.34 40.94
C GLY A 117 1.46 -13.09 41.19
N ASP A 118 2.07 -12.98 42.36
CA ASP A 118 2.94 -11.85 42.68
C ASP A 118 4.24 -11.89 41.87
N TYR A 119 4.77 -13.08 41.62
CA TYR A 119 5.92 -13.28 40.74
C TYR A 119 5.57 -13.00 39.27
N VAL A 120 4.38 -13.39 38.81
CA VAL A 120 3.90 -13.07 37.45
C VAL A 120 3.72 -11.57 37.26
N LEU A 121 3.14 -10.88 38.25
CA LEU A 121 3.00 -9.41 38.21
C LEU A 121 4.37 -8.72 38.21
N TYR A 122 5.31 -9.22 39.00
CA TYR A 122 6.69 -8.71 39.02
C TYR A 122 7.40 -8.91 37.67
N THR A 123 7.34 -10.10 37.06
CA THR A 123 7.94 -10.35 35.75
C THR A 123 7.28 -9.52 34.65
N THR A 124 5.96 -9.30 34.74
CA THR A 124 5.20 -8.48 33.79
C THR A 124 5.53 -6.99 33.94
N ALA A 125 5.76 -6.50 35.15
CA ALA A 125 6.16 -5.13 35.41
C ALA A 125 7.58 -4.83 34.89
N ILE A 126 8.49 -5.81 34.95
CA ILE A 126 9.80 -5.70 34.30
C ILE A 126 9.64 -5.68 32.77
N LEU A 127 8.81 -6.56 32.20
CA LEU A 127 8.56 -6.62 30.75
C LEU A 127 7.97 -5.31 30.20
N THR A 128 7.12 -4.66 30.97
CA THR A 128 6.48 -3.39 30.59
C THR A 128 7.30 -2.16 30.97
N ASN A 129 8.54 -2.33 31.45
CA ASN A 129 9.42 -1.26 31.95
C ASN A 129 8.77 -0.36 33.02
N GLN A 130 7.80 -0.88 33.78
CA GLN A 130 7.04 -0.11 34.78
C GLN A 130 7.79 0.08 36.10
N GLY A 131 8.99 -0.51 36.27
CA GLY A 131 9.83 -0.29 37.44
C GLY A 131 9.15 -0.73 38.74
N SER A 132 8.78 -2.02 38.86
CA SER A 132 8.21 -2.52 40.11
C SER A 132 9.28 -2.70 41.20
N VAL A 133 9.08 -2.08 42.36
CA VAL A 133 9.84 -2.37 43.58
C VAL A 133 9.27 -3.63 44.21
N PHE A 134 10.03 -4.72 44.17
CA PHE A 134 9.68 -5.96 44.85
C PHE A 134 10.03 -5.87 46.33
N TRP A 135 9.02 -5.90 47.19
CA TRP A 135 9.15 -5.70 48.64
C TRP A 135 9.58 -6.98 49.37
N GLN A 136 10.69 -7.60 48.95
CA GLN A 136 11.23 -8.80 49.61
C GLN A 136 12.72 -8.62 49.99
N PRO A 137 13.00 -8.03 51.17
CA PRO A 137 14.36 -7.61 51.55
C PRO A 137 15.37 -8.76 51.70
N ASN A 138 14.92 -9.98 52.02
CA ASN A 138 15.80 -11.13 52.26
C ASN A 138 16.14 -11.96 51.00
N GLN A 139 15.44 -11.74 49.89
CA GLN A 139 15.56 -12.53 48.67
C GLN A 139 16.30 -11.77 47.56
N GLN A 140 16.15 -10.45 47.53
CA GLN A 140 16.89 -9.52 46.67
C GLN A 140 18.41 -9.56 46.92
N SER A 141 18.84 -9.94 48.12
CA SER A 141 20.25 -9.99 48.53
C SER A 141 21.02 -11.19 47.98
N ARG A 142 20.32 -12.21 47.42
CA ARG A 142 20.96 -13.44 46.90
C ARG A 142 21.34 -13.29 45.43
N LEU A 143 22.57 -13.71 45.09
CA LEU A 143 23.14 -13.58 43.75
C LEU A 143 22.29 -14.25 42.66
N SER A 144 21.72 -15.43 42.92
CA SER A 144 20.91 -16.18 41.93
C SER A 144 19.62 -15.45 41.54
N PHE A 145 18.98 -14.76 42.47
CA PHE A 145 17.79 -13.96 42.20
C PHE A 145 18.13 -12.74 41.34
N ARG A 146 19.25 -12.07 41.64
CA ARG A 146 19.74 -10.91 40.87
C ARG A 146 20.17 -11.27 39.46
N LEU A 147 20.83 -12.42 39.27
CA LEU A 147 21.21 -12.91 37.95
C LEU A 147 19.97 -13.25 37.10
N THR A 148 19.00 -13.94 37.68
CA THR A 148 17.75 -14.29 36.98
C THR A 148 16.96 -13.03 36.59
N ALA A 149 16.85 -12.06 37.51
CA ALA A 149 16.22 -10.77 37.23
C ALA A 149 17.00 -9.95 36.18
N GLY A 150 18.34 -10.00 36.20
CA GLY A 150 19.19 -9.34 35.21
C GLY A 150 19.03 -9.92 33.81
N VAL A 151 19.01 -11.26 33.69
CA VAL A 151 18.76 -11.94 32.40
C VAL A 151 17.35 -11.63 31.89
N TRP A 152 16.34 -11.65 32.76
CA TRP A 152 14.97 -11.29 32.39
C TRP A 152 14.85 -9.83 31.95
N CYS A 153 15.53 -8.92 32.64
CA CYS A 153 15.58 -7.50 32.29
C CYS A 153 16.22 -7.28 30.91
N LEU A 154 17.35 -7.95 30.64
CA LEU A 154 18.01 -7.88 29.33
C LEU A 154 17.10 -8.43 28.23
N PHE A 155 16.45 -9.56 28.47
CA PHE A 155 15.48 -10.13 27.53
C PHE A 155 14.31 -9.18 27.25
N ALA A 156 13.71 -8.61 28.29
CA ALA A 156 12.64 -7.62 28.16
C ALA A 156 13.06 -6.40 27.34
N LEU A 157 14.26 -5.86 27.60
CA LEU A 157 14.82 -4.75 26.82
C LEU A 157 14.97 -5.12 25.35
N VAL A 158 15.54 -6.28 25.02
CA VAL A 158 15.70 -6.73 23.64
C VAL A 158 14.34 -6.87 22.96
N MET A 159 13.37 -7.50 23.62
CA MET A 159 12.02 -7.70 23.06
C MET A 159 11.29 -6.39 22.78
N VAL A 160 11.34 -5.42 23.70
CA VAL A 160 10.71 -4.09 23.51
C VAL A 160 11.37 -3.34 22.36
N ASN A 161 12.69 -3.42 22.22
CA ASN A 161 13.42 -2.81 21.11
C ASN A 161 13.03 -3.46 19.77
N VAL A 162 13.01 -4.79 19.68
CA VAL A 162 12.62 -5.52 18.47
C VAL A 162 11.17 -5.22 18.08
N TYR A 163 10.26 -5.15 19.05
CA TYR A 163 8.88 -4.73 18.81
C TYR A 163 8.82 -3.33 18.21
N SER A 164 9.53 -2.38 18.82
CA SER A 164 9.56 -0.98 18.38
C SER A 164 10.16 -0.85 16.98
N SER A 165 11.23 -1.59 16.68
CA SER A 165 11.85 -1.63 15.34
C SER A 165 10.92 -2.25 14.30
N THR A 166 10.26 -3.37 14.62
CA THR A 166 9.36 -4.06 13.68
C THR A 166 8.09 -3.26 13.44
N LEU A 167 7.54 -2.64 14.47
CA LEU A 167 6.41 -1.71 14.37
C LEU A 167 6.80 -0.49 13.54
N THR A 168 7.95 0.13 13.82
CA THR A 168 8.44 1.27 13.03
C THR A 168 8.69 0.86 11.59
N ALA A 169 9.25 -0.31 11.33
CA ALA A 169 9.42 -0.84 9.98
C ALA A 169 8.07 -1.07 9.29
N HIS A 170 7.05 -1.57 9.99
CA HIS A 170 5.71 -1.75 9.42
C HIS A 170 5.01 -0.43 9.11
N ILE A 171 5.19 0.60 9.96
CA ILE A 171 4.61 1.94 9.76
C ILE A 171 5.36 2.71 8.68
N THR A 172 6.69 2.61 8.64
CA THR A 172 7.53 3.33 7.66
C THR A 172 7.57 2.65 6.30
N ALA A 173 7.40 1.32 6.25
CA ALA A 173 7.03 0.59 5.05
C ALA A 173 5.58 0.93 4.72
N ARG A 174 5.36 2.17 4.28
CA ARG A 174 4.15 2.57 3.56
C ARG A 174 3.88 1.48 2.57
N LYS A 175 2.73 0.82 2.69
CA LYS A 175 2.21 -0.03 1.63
C LYS A 175 1.82 0.89 0.48
N MET A 176 2.82 1.43 -0.21
CA MET A 176 2.72 1.50 -1.65
C MET A 176 2.55 0.04 -2.05
N SER A 177 1.31 -0.45 -2.12
CA SER A 177 1.08 -1.63 -2.92
C SER A 177 1.72 -1.25 -4.24
N ILE A 178 2.76 -1.98 -4.61
CA ILE A 178 3.46 -1.74 -5.85
C ILE A 178 2.36 -1.69 -6.91
N PRO A 179 2.10 -0.52 -7.53
CA PRO A 179 1.11 -0.47 -8.59
C PRO A 179 1.53 -1.56 -9.57
N PRO A 180 0.63 -2.46 -10.01
CA PRO A 180 1.04 -3.60 -10.80
C PRO A 180 1.85 -3.08 -11.98
N GLU A 181 3.06 -3.61 -12.19
CA GLU A 181 4.09 -3.08 -13.11
C GLU A 181 3.69 -3.07 -14.60
N GLY A 182 2.41 -3.18 -14.91
CA GLY A 182 1.88 -2.88 -16.22
C GLY A 182 0.36 -2.92 -16.20
N SER A 183 -0.26 -2.03 -16.98
CA SER A 183 -1.70 -2.03 -17.29
C SER A 183 -2.22 -3.42 -17.69
N ILE A 184 -1.37 -4.21 -18.34
CA ILE A 184 -1.64 -5.58 -18.78
C ILE A 184 -1.74 -6.57 -17.60
N GLN A 185 -0.89 -6.43 -16.57
CA GLN A 185 -0.93 -7.30 -15.40
C GLN A 185 -2.11 -6.97 -14.47
N VAL A 186 -2.48 -5.69 -14.36
CA VAL A 186 -3.72 -5.27 -13.68
C VAL A 186 -4.92 -5.95 -14.32
N MET A 187 -4.96 -5.97 -15.66
CA MET A 187 -6.05 -6.55 -16.44
C MET A 187 -6.10 -8.07 -16.34
N GLU A 188 -4.96 -8.76 -16.37
CA GLU A 188 -4.91 -10.23 -16.29
C GLU A 188 -5.33 -10.76 -14.92
N LYS A 189 -5.03 -10.02 -13.85
CA LYS A 189 -5.43 -10.39 -12.49
C LYS A 189 -6.89 -10.06 -12.18
N GLY A 190 -7.58 -9.28 -13.02
CA GLY A 190 -8.98 -8.90 -12.84
C GLY A 190 -9.25 -8.10 -11.56
N VAL A 191 -8.21 -7.47 -10.99
CA VAL A 191 -8.29 -6.81 -9.68
C VAL A 191 -9.02 -5.47 -9.76
N LEU A 192 -9.06 -4.84 -10.93
CA LEU A 192 -9.64 -3.52 -11.12
C LEU A 192 -10.25 -3.39 -12.52
N ALA A 193 -11.47 -2.84 -12.61
CA ALA A 193 -12.09 -2.53 -13.89
C ALA A 193 -11.33 -1.40 -14.60
N TYR A 194 -11.20 -1.49 -15.92
CA TYR A 194 -10.45 -0.53 -16.73
C TYR A 194 -11.40 0.31 -17.55
N LEU A 195 -11.19 1.63 -17.56
CA LEU A 195 -12.05 2.59 -18.26
C LEU A 195 -11.29 3.26 -19.40
N VAL A 196 -11.97 3.49 -20.52
CA VAL A 196 -11.44 4.19 -21.70
C VAL A 196 -12.44 5.26 -22.14
N VAL A 197 -11.96 6.44 -22.54
CA VAL A 197 -12.84 7.47 -23.12
C VAL A 197 -13.43 6.98 -24.45
N ALA A 198 -14.75 7.05 -24.58
CA ALA A 198 -15.52 6.51 -25.69
C ALA A 198 -15.16 7.15 -27.03
N ASP A 199 -14.84 8.44 -27.02
CA ASP A 199 -14.44 9.22 -28.20
C ASP A 199 -12.93 9.53 -28.23
N GLY A 200 -12.12 8.76 -27.48
CA GLY A 200 -10.68 8.95 -27.40
C GLY A 200 -9.90 8.05 -28.35
N PHE A 201 -8.69 8.50 -28.71
CA PHE A 201 -7.69 7.70 -29.44
C PHE A 201 -7.47 6.30 -28.83
N GLY A 202 -7.48 6.19 -27.49
CA GLY A 202 -7.27 4.93 -26.79
C GLY A 202 -8.24 3.83 -27.24
N ARG A 203 -9.50 4.17 -27.55
CA ARG A 203 -10.49 3.21 -28.07
C ARG A 203 -10.08 2.65 -29.42
N GLU A 204 -9.64 3.50 -30.34
CA GLU A 204 -9.25 3.08 -31.69
C GLU A 204 -7.99 2.21 -31.66
N LEU A 205 -7.01 2.59 -30.84
CA LEU A 205 -5.79 1.79 -30.63
C LEU A 205 -6.10 0.40 -30.06
N ILE A 206 -6.99 0.32 -29.05
CA ILE A 206 -7.35 -0.95 -28.41
C ILE A 206 -8.18 -1.84 -29.33
N LEU A 207 -9.15 -1.27 -30.06
CA LEU A 207 -10.04 -2.04 -30.93
C LEU A 207 -9.39 -2.45 -32.25
N SER A 208 -8.41 -1.70 -32.75
CA SER A 208 -7.66 -2.02 -33.98
C SER A 208 -6.56 -3.06 -33.77
N ALA A 209 -6.19 -3.34 -32.52
CA ALA A 209 -5.14 -4.31 -32.21
C ALA A 209 -5.54 -5.74 -32.61
N THR A 210 -4.72 -6.35 -33.47
CA THR A 210 -4.95 -7.72 -33.98
C THR A 210 -4.14 -8.78 -33.25
N THR A 211 -3.10 -8.39 -32.52
CA THR A 211 -2.16 -9.29 -31.82
C THR A 211 -1.76 -8.76 -30.45
N GLY A 212 -1.41 -9.67 -29.54
CA GLY A 212 -0.81 -9.34 -28.25
C GLY A 212 -1.83 -8.95 -27.15
N PRO A 213 -1.33 -8.36 -26.04
CA PRO A 213 -2.15 -8.03 -24.87
C PRO A 213 -3.29 -7.05 -25.15
N LEU A 214 -3.08 -6.13 -26.10
CA LEU A 214 -4.06 -5.13 -26.48
C LEU A 214 -5.27 -5.73 -27.22
N LYS A 215 -5.08 -6.85 -27.93
CA LYS A 215 -6.20 -7.60 -28.52
C LYS A 215 -7.09 -8.20 -27.44
N LYS A 216 -6.49 -8.85 -26.43
CA LYS A 216 -7.22 -9.43 -25.28
C LYS A 216 -8.00 -8.34 -24.54
N MET A 217 -7.38 -7.16 -24.40
CA MET A 217 -8.04 -5.98 -23.88
C MET A 217 -9.25 -5.58 -24.74
N GLY A 218 -9.06 -5.40 -26.04
CA GLY A 218 -10.15 -5.05 -26.97
C GLY A 218 -11.29 -6.05 -26.98
N ASP A 219 -11.00 -7.35 -26.86
CA ASP A 219 -12.02 -8.40 -26.72
C ASP A 219 -12.82 -8.23 -25.43
N THR A 220 -12.18 -7.96 -24.29
CA THR A 220 -12.88 -7.66 -23.03
C THR A 220 -13.76 -6.41 -23.15
N PHE A 221 -13.26 -5.34 -23.77
CA PHE A 221 -14.03 -4.10 -23.98
C PHE A 221 -15.23 -4.28 -24.91
N ARG A 222 -15.15 -5.19 -25.89
CA ARG A 222 -16.29 -5.53 -26.75
C ARG A 222 -17.43 -6.21 -25.97
N HIS A 223 -17.11 -6.96 -24.92
CA HIS A 223 -18.10 -7.62 -24.06
C HIS A 223 -18.63 -6.70 -22.94
N HIS A 224 -17.86 -5.67 -22.58
CA HIS A 224 -18.17 -4.73 -21.51
C HIS A 224 -18.26 -3.28 -22.02
N PRO A 225 -19.32 -2.91 -22.77
CA PRO A 225 -19.48 -1.56 -23.29
C PRO A 225 -19.62 -0.49 -22.19
N GLU A 226 -20.01 -0.87 -20.97
CA GLU A 226 -20.11 -0.01 -19.79
C GLU A 226 -18.77 0.61 -19.34
N ASN A 227 -17.64 0.03 -19.78
CA ASN A 227 -16.31 0.53 -19.47
C ASN A 227 -15.90 1.73 -20.36
N PHE A 228 -16.69 2.06 -21.39
CA PHE A 228 -16.50 3.27 -22.18
C PHE A 228 -17.17 4.47 -21.52
N ILE A 229 -16.38 5.47 -21.13
CA ILE A 229 -16.87 6.69 -20.48
C ILE A 229 -16.94 7.83 -21.51
N PRO A 230 -17.98 8.68 -21.50
CA PRO A 230 -18.09 9.78 -22.45
C PRO A 230 -17.00 10.86 -22.30
N ASP A 231 -16.57 11.14 -21.06
CA ASP A 231 -15.70 12.28 -20.74
C ASP A 231 -14.53 11.88 -19.82
N GLN A 232 -13.38 12.54 -20.01
CA GLN A 232 -12.17 12.39 -19.19
C GLN A 232 -12.41 12.81 -17.72
N GLU A 233 -13.21 13.84 -17.47
CA GLU A 233 -13.51 14.31 -16.11
C GLU A 233 -14.28 13.25 -15.32
N THR A 234 -15.25 12.60 -15.97
CA THR A 234 -16.01 11.49 -15.38
C THR A 234 -15.11 10.29 -15.11
N ALA A 235 -14.14 10.04 -15.99
CA ALA A 235 -13.16 8.97 -15.83
C ALA A 235 -12.23 9.22 -14.64
N PHE A 236 -11.75 10.46 -14.50
CA PHE A 236 -10.93 10.87 -13.37
C PHE A 236 -11.69 10.77 -12.05
N GLN A 237 -12.94 11.24 -12.02
CA GLN A 237 -13.77 11.18 -10.81
C GLN A 237 -14.06 9.74 -10.35
N LYS A 238 -14.35 8.83 -11.29
CA LYS A 238 -14.53 7.39 -10.99
C LYS A 238 -13.25 6.69 -10.55
N THR A 239 -12.11 7.15 -11.06
CA THR A 239 -10.80 6.65 -10.62
C THR A 239 -10.48 7.16 -9.22
N ALA A 240 -10.76 8.44 -8.95
CA ALA A 240 -10.59 9.05 -7.63
C ALA A 240 -11.49 8.41 -6.56
N SER A 241 -12.67 7.90 -6.94
CA SER A 241 -13.57 7.20 -6.03
C SER A 241 -13.15 5.77 -5.67
N GLY A 242 -12.02 5.27 -6.17
CA GLY A 242 -11.49 3.95 -5.78
C GLY A 242 -11.95 2.78 -6.65
N CYS A 243 -12.84 2.99 -7.62
CA CYS A 243 -13.58 1.90 -8.26
C CYS A 243 -12.82 1.21 -9.39
N CYS A 244 -12.04 1.96 -10.15
CA CYS A 244 -11.54 1.53 -11.45
C CYS A 244 -10.21 2.22 -11.77
N ALA A 245 -9.43 1.66 -12.70
CA ALA A 245 -8.30 2.34 -13.29
C ALA A 245 -8.66 2.94 -14.65
N TYR A 246 -8.01 4.04 -14.97
CA TYR A 246 -8.21 4.82 -16.17
C TYR A 246 -6.88 5.02 -16.88
N SER A 247 -6.84 4.83 -18.20
CA SER A 247 -5.67 5.21 -19.00
C SER A 247 -5.99 6.37 -19.90
N ASP A 248 -5.05 7.28 -19.98
CA ASP A 248 -5.06 8.35 -20.97
C ASP A 248 -3.68 8.48 -21.60
N VAL A 249 -3.67 8.97 -22.83
CA VAL A 249 -2.45 9.38 -23.51
C VAL A 249 -1.98 10.74 -23.00
N ASN A 250 -2.86 11.53 -22.37
CA ASN A 250 -2.57 12.88 -21.89
C ASN A 250 -2.39 13.04 -20.37
N ILE A 251 -2.24 11.95 -19.60
CA ILE A 251 -1.95 12.08 -18.16
C ILE A 251 -0.48 12.45 -17.97
N LYS A 252 -0.21 13.74 -17.78
CA LYS A 252 1.08 14.20 -17.23
C LYS A 252 1.16 13.76 -15.77
N VAL A 253 2.05 12.80 -15.48
CA VAL A 253 2.45 12.49 -14.11
C VAL A 253 3.28 13.67 -13.62
N VAL A 254 2.61 14.62 -12.97
CA VAL A 254 3.29 15.72 -12.27
C VAL A 254 3.93 15.10 -11.02
N TYR A 255 5.26 15.02 -11.02
CA TYR A 255 6.04 14.70 -9.82
C TYR A 255 6.00 15.86 -8.82
#